data_AF-A0A6C0C2W5-F1
#
_entry.id   AF-A0A6C0C2W5-F1
#
_cell.length_a   1.000
_cell.length_b   1.000
_cell.length_c   1.000
_cell.angle_alpha   90.00
_cell.angle_beta   90.00
_cell.angle_gamma   90.00
#
_symmetry.space_group_name_H-M   'P 1'
#
loop_
_entity.id
_entity.type
_entity.pdbx_description
1 polymer ?
#
loop_
_entity_poly.entity_id
_entity_poly.type
_entity_poly.pdbx_seq_one_letter_code
_entity_poly.pdbx_strand_id
1 'polypeptide(L)'
;MDLEENNELMQDDDNSVSIDGENDLECVYDTINTLIDESFVKYYSHNYKKNLETCLDVMFGEVDAYHYKQHISNVLLYNDIPEYTIPLNTNTESNATESTIELLKSKPQPDQKSDEWYIKRKNMMTASNLWKVFKSESTRNSIIYEKCNVNSKPPQYYGGPMEWGNKYEPVSVMLYEYEYKTKVDDFGCITHDKYEYIGASPDGINVDVDSSRYGRMLEIKNIVNREITGTPKEEYWVQMQIQMETCNLDYCDFFETRFKEYETEQLFYENDDKLYKGVILQFIKKPSLLQDNNDDGYKPFYVYQDINQTINKESIELWIDAKQIEYTNSHVLIKKYYYYLDEMSCVLVKRNKKWFEIAAPLIEDTWNTILMERETGYEHRATKPRKKVVIESCDNNNRIIHNLAVNNVIETIKLC
;
A
#
# COMPACT_ATOMS: atom_id res chain seq x y z
N MET A 1 -16.45 2.47 -76.23
CA MET A 1 -16.50 1.02 -76.00
C MET A 1 -15.40 0.75 -75.00
N ASP A 2 -15.84 0.68 -73.74
CA ASP A 2 -15.36 -0.20 -72.67
C ASP A 2 -13.91 0.06 -72.20
N LEU A 3 -13.60 0.67 -71.05
CA LEU A 3 -14.19 0.61 -69.70
C LEU A 3 -14.53 -0.82 -69.27
N GLU A 4 -13.54 -1.56 -68.75
CA GLU A 4 -13.70 -2.43 -67.58
C GLU A 4 -12.36 -3.01 -67.07
N GLU A 5 -12.27 -3.04 -65.74
CA GLU A 5 -11.50 -3.95 -64.87
C GLU A 5 -9.97 -3.87 -64.86
N ASN A 6 -9.45 -3.14 -63.86
CA ASN A 6 -8.80 -3.78 -62.70
C ASN A 6 -8.33 -2.69 -61.73
N ASN A 7 -9.15 -2.41 -60.72
CA ASN A 7 -8.69 -1.71 -59.51
C ASN A 7 -9.57 -2.10 -58.32
N GLU A 8 -9.61 -3.38 -58.01
CA GLU A 8 -10.01 -3.87 -56.68
C GLU A 8 -8.75 -4.26 -55.90
N LEU A 9 -8.72 -3.85 -54.63
CA LEU A 9 -7.72 -4.05 -53.58
C LEU A 9 -6.92 -2.79 -53.27
N MET A 10 -7.56 -1.88 -52.53
CA MET A 10 -7.11 -1.44 -51.21
C MET A 10 -8.36 -1.00 -50.44
N GLN A 11 -8.98 -1.95 -49.75
CA GLN A 11 -9.83 -1.63 -48.59
C GLN A 11 -8.87 -1.18 -47.50
N ASP A 12 -8.80 0.13 -47.29
CA ASP A 12 -8.38 0.67 -46.01
C ASP A 12 -9.49 0.32 -45.01
N ASP A 13 -9.30 -0.77 -44.26
CA ASP A 13 -10.04 -1.04 -43.03
C ASP A 13 -9.56 -0.05 -41.95
N ASP A 14 -9.87 1.24 -42.12
CA ASP A 14 -9.76 2.23 -41.06
C ASP A 14 -11.11 2.29 -40.35
N ASN A 15 -11.27 1.44 -39.34
CA ASN A 15 -12.48 1.33 -38.51
C ASN A 15 -12.63 2.51 -37.51
N SER A 16 -11.92 3.63 -37.74
CA SER A 16 -11.97 4.81 -36.89
C SER A 16 -13.19 5.67 -37.25
N VAL A 17 -14.04 5.93 -36.27
CA VAL A 17 -15.17 6.87 -36.40
C VAL A 17 -14.65 8.27 -36.07
N SER A 18 -14.65 9.18 -37.04
CA SER A 18 -14.29 10.59 -36.83
C SER A 18 -15.35 11.31 -35.99
N ILE A 19 -14.96 12.02 -34.93
CA ILE A 19 -15.88 12.77 -34.05
C ILE A 19 -16.22 14.13 -34.69
N ASP A 20 -17.30 14.18 -35.47
CA ASP A 20 -17.77 15.38 -36.19
C ASP A 20 -19.29 15.65 -35.95
N GLY A 21 -19.75 15.65 -34.68
CA GLY A 21 -21.12 16.05 -34.33
C GLY A 21 -21.59 15.75 -32.89
N GLU A 22 -22.75 16.30 -32.47
CA GLU A 22 -23.38 16.03 -31.14
C GLU A 22 -23.68 14.53 -30.92
N ASN A 23 -24.05 13.79 -31.98
CA ASN A 23 -24.30 12.35 -31.91
C ASN A 23 -23.03 11.53 -31.63
N ASP A 24 -21.85 12.02 -32.04
CA ASP A 24 -20.58 11.33 -31.82
C ASP A 24 -20.12 11.49 -30.37
N LEU A 25 -20.49 12.61 -29.71
CA LEU A 25 -20.26 12.82 -28.29
C LEU A 25 -21.08 11.85 -27.42
N GLU A 26 -22.36 11.65 -27.75
CA GLU A 26 -23.23 10.69 -27.03
C GLU A 26 -22.68 9.27 -27.13
N CYS A 27 -22.19 8.87 -28.30
CA CYS A 27 -21.50 7.60 -28.51
C CYS A 27 -20.24 7.45 -27.64
N VAL A 28 -19.43 8.50 -27.51
CA VAL A 28 -18.26 8.51 -26.61
C VAL A 28 -18.70 8.34 -25.14
N TYR A 29 -19.74 9.06 -24.71
CA TYR A 29 -20.28 8.93 -23.35
C TYR A 29 -20.80 7.52 -23.06
N ASP A 30 -21.59 6.95 -23.95
CA ASP A 30 -22.14 5.59 -23.82
C ASP A 30 -21.04 4.54 -23.83
N THR A 31 -20.02 4.72 -24.66
CA THR A 31 -18.85 3.84 -24.71
C THR A 31 -18.06 3.89 -23.40
N ILE A 32 -17.77 5.09 -22.88
CA ILE A 32 -17.05 5.24 -21.60
C ILE A 32 -17.87 4.62 -20.46
N ASN A 33 -19.17 4.89 -20.39
CA ASN A 33 -20.04 4.31 -19.35
C ASN A 33 -20.10 2.78 -19.45
N THR A 34 -20.23 2.24 -20.66
CA THR A 34 -20.22 0.78 -20.88
C THR A 34 -18.90 0.16 -20.45
N LEU A 35 -17.77 0.77 -20.83
CA LEU A 35 -16.44 0.32 -20.43
C LEU A 35 -16.23 0.41 -18.92
N ILE A 36 -16.77 1.42 -18.25
CA ILE A 36 -16.79 1.51 -16.78
C ILE A 36 -17.57 0.34 -16.18
N ASP A 37 -18.78 0.08 -16.69
CA ASP A 37 -19.70 -0.94 -16.17
C ASP A 37 -19.18 -2.37 -16.35
N GLU A 38 -18.68 -2.73 -17.54
CA GLU A 38 -18.19 -4.07 -17.85
C GLU A 38 -16.85 -4.41 -17.17
N SER A 39 -16.04 -3.39 -16.86
CA SER A 39 -14.67 -3.57 -16.37
C SER A 39 -14.48 -3.26 -14.89
N PHE A 40 -15.56 -3.05 -14.13
CA PHE A 40 -15.52 -2.48 -12.78
C PHE A 40 -14.41 -3.07 -11.89
N VAL A 41 -14.14 -4.38 -11.90
CA VAL A 41 -13.06 -4.99 -11.07
C VAL A 41 -11.63 -4.63 -11.53
N LYS A 42 -11.40 -4.31 -12.80
CA LYS A 42 -10.11 -3.84 -13.36
C LYS A 42 -9.94 -2.31 -13.30
N TYR A 43 -10.97 -1.58 -12.86
CA TYR A 43 -10.98 -0.12 -12.67
C TYR A 43 -9.90 0.39 -11.71
N TYR A 44 -9.43 -0.46 -10.80
CA TYR A 44 -8.62 -0.06 -9.63
C TYR A 44 -7.12 -0.24 -9.82
N SER A 45 -6.72 -0.64 -11.02
CA SER A 45 -5.34 -0.58 -11.46
C SER A 45 -4.93 0.89 -11.57
N HIS A 46 -3.74 1.25 -11.10
CA HIS A 46 -3.16 2.58 -11.33
C HIS A 46 -3.02 2.92 -12.83
N ASN A 47 -3.16 1.93 -13.73
CA ASN A 47 -3.17 2.12 -15.17
C ASN A 47 -4.59 2.22 -15.75
N TYR A 48 -5.66 2.23 -14.95
CA TYR A 48 -7.02 2.19 -15.47
C TYR A 48 -7.31 3.32 -16.45
N LYS A 49 -7.03 4.57 -16.05
CA LYS A 49 -7.23 5.72 -16.94
C LYS A 49 -6.48 5.54 -18.26
N LYS A 50 -5.24 5.08 -18.21
CA LYS A 50 -4.44 4.76 -19.40
C LYS A 50 -5.04 3.62 -20.22
N ASN A 51 -5.57 2.58 -19.60
CA ASN A 51 -6.21 1.46 -20.28
C ASN A 51 -7.51 1.92 -20.95
N LEU A 52 -8.30 2.75 -20.27
CA LEU A 52 -9.51 3.37 -20.83
C LEU A 52 -9.14 4.25 -22.02
N GLU A 53 -8.13 5.11 -21.88
CA GLU A 53 -7.59 5.90 -22.99
C GLU A 53 -7.16 5.00 -24.15
N THR A 54 -6.43 3.91 -23.90
CA THR A 54 -6.01 2.97 -24.95
C THR A 54 -7.21 2.29 -25.63
N CYS A 55 -8.24 1.90 -24.88
CA CYS A 55 -9.47 1.34 -25.47
C CYS A 55 -10.17 2.37 -26.36
N LEU A 56 -10.26 3.63 -25.91
CA LEU A 56 -10.85 4.71 -26.69
C LEU A 56 -10.00 5.10 -27.90
N ASP A 57 -8.66 5.10 -27.77
CA ASP A 57 -7.71 5.33 -28.86
C ASP A 57 -7.92 4.26 -29.96
N VAL A 58 -8.21 3.00 -29.59
CA VAL A 58 -8.52 1.92 -30.55
C VAL A 58 -9.90 2.09 -31.20
N MET A 59 -10.90 2.60 -30.47
CA MET A 59 -12.28 2.71 -30.96
C MET A 59 -12.52 3.96 -31.82
N PHE A 60 -11.92 5.09 -31.45
CA PHE A 60 -12.15 6.40 -32.07
C PHE A 60 -10.93 6.92 -32.85
N GLY A 61 -9.76 6.28 -32.73
CA GLY A 61 -8.52 6.71 -33.38
C GLY A 61 -7.77 7.81 -32.61
N GLU A 62 -6.45 7.87 -32.78
CA GLU A 62 -5.58 8.82 -32.05
C GLU A 62 -5.83 10.30 -32.41
N VAL A 63 -6.36 10.56 -33.60
CA VAL A 63 -6.63 11.93 -34.10
C VAL A 63 -7.70 12.63 -33.25
N ASP A 64 -8.65 11.85 -32.71
CA ASP A 64 -9.75 12.32 -31.89
C ASP A 64 -9.46 12.26 -30.37
N ALA A 65 -8.24 11.87 -29.99
CA ALA A 65 -7.83 11.72 -28.60
C ALA A 65 -8.01 12.97 -27.74
N TYR A 66 -7.87 14.15 -28.34
CA TYR A 66 -8.08 15.40 -27.62
C TYR A 66 -9.54 15.55 -27.15
N HIS A 67 -10.51 15.12 -27.97
CA HIS A 67 -11.93 15.27 -27.68
C HIS A 67 -12.37 14.33 -26.54
N TYR A 68 -12.20 13.02 -26.67
CA TYR A 68 -12.71 12.09 -25.64
C TYR A 68 -11.91 12.12 -24.33
N LYS A 69 -10.61 12.46 -24.32
CA LYS A 69 -9.83 12.50 -23.06
C LYS A 69 -10.35 13.54 -22.06
N GLN A 70 -10.88 14.67 -22.55
CA GLN A 70 -11.57 15.65 -21.69
C GLN A 70 -12.89 15.10 -21.14
N HIS A 71 -13.60 14.29 -21.94
CA HIS A 71 -14.85 13.67 -21.54
C HIS A 71 -14.66 12.56 -20.50
N ILE A 72 -13.55 11.80 -20.53
CA ILE A 72 -13.24 10.79 -19.49
C ILE A 72 -13.34 11.41 -18.10
N SER A 73 -12.62 12.51 -17.84
CA SER A 73 -12.64 13.16 -16.53
C SER A 73 -14.03 13.65 -16.14
N ASN A 74 -14.84 14.13 -17.09
CA ASN A 74 -16.23 14.52 -16.84
C ASN A 74 -17.11 13.32 -16.49
N VAL A 75 -16.95 12.18 -17.17
CA VAL A 75 -17.70 10.95 -16.87
C VAL A 75 -17.34 10.39 -15.51
N LEU A 76 -16.04 10.36 -15.18
CA LEU A 76 -15.59 9.93 -13.86
C LEU A 76 -16.18 10.82 -12.76
N LEU A 77 -16.14 12.15 -12.96
CA LEU A 77 -16.73 13.11 -12.03
C LEU A 77 -18.26 12.93 -11.90
N TYR A 78 -18.97 12.82 -13.02
CA TYR A 78 -20.43 12.61 -13.05
C TYR A 78 -20.84 11.32 -12.32
N ASN A 79 -20.00 10.29 -12.41
CA ASN A 79 -20.21 9.03 -11.73
C ASN A 79 -19.61 8.98 -10.31
N ASP A 80 -19.15 10.10 -9.74
CA ASP A 80 -18.46 10.18 -8.44
C ASP A 80 -17.35 9.13 -8.28
N ILE A 81 -16.59 8.91 -9.36
CA ILE A 81 -15.43 8.03 -9.34
C ILE A 81 -14.17 8.89 -9.24
N PRO A 82 -13.43 8.80 -8.13
CA PRO A 82 -12.25 9.62 -7.92
C PRO A 82 -11.10 9.23 -8.84
N GLU A 83 -10.27 10.21 -9.19
CA GLU A 83 -8.94 9.96 -9.74
C GLU A 83 -8.11 9.10 -8.77
N TYR A 84 -7.18 8.29 -9.31
CA TYR A 84 -6.40 7.34 -8.51
C TYR A 84 -5.57 8.03 -7.43
N THR A 85 -5.01 9.20 -7.77
CA THR A 85 -4.39 10.16 -6.85
C THR A 85 -4.83 11.57 -7.20
N ILE A 86 -4.79 12.45 -6.21
CA ILE A 86 -5.19 13.84 -6.30
C ILE A 86 -4.01 14.71 -5.80
N PRO A 87 -3.68 15.83 -6.45
CA PRO A 87 -2.71 16.78 -5.94
C PRO A 87 -3.10 17.30 -4.55
N LEU A 88 -2.15 17.39 -3.62
CA LEU A 88 -2.43 17.77 -2.23
C LEU A 88 -3.09 19.14 -2.03
N ASN A 89 -2.83 20.08 -2.93
CA ASN A 89 -3.37 21.43 -2.92
C ASN A 89 -4.81 21.52 -3.48
N THR A 90 -5.41 20.40 -3.85
CA THR A 90 -6.80 20.35 -4.29
C THR A 90 -7.71 20.68 -3.11
N ASN A 91 -8.62 21.63 -3.30
CA ASN A 91 -9.65 21.94 -2.32
C ASN A 91 -10.56 20.72 -2.13
N THR A 92 -10.67 20.26 -0.89
CA THR A 92 -11.49 19.09 -0.54
C THR A 92 -12.40 19.41 0.62
N GLU A 93 -13.64 18.94 0.55
CA GLU A 93 -14.58 18.97 1.67
C GLU A 93 -14.53 17.62 2.38
N SER A 94 -13.96 17.59 3.59
CA SER A 94 -13.89 16.38 4.41
C SER A 94 -15.24 16.13 5.10
N ASN A 95 -15.66 14.87 5.18
CA ASN A 95 -16.81 14.47 6.00
C ASN A 95 -16.48 14.36 7.51
N ALA A 96 -15.22 14.57 7.90
CA ALA A 96 -14.80 14.42 9.28
C ALA A 96 -15.32 15.56 10.17
N THR A 97 -15.77 15.19 11.36
CA THR A 97 -16.14 16.11 12.43
C THR A 97 -15.48 15.64 13.73
N GLU A 98 -15.46 16.49 14.76
CA GLU A 98 -15.02 16.09 16.11
C GLU A 98 -15.72 14.82 16.58
N SER A 99 -17.05 14.74 16.40
CA SER A 99 -17.83 13.56 16.76
C SER A 99 -17.40 12.29 15.99
N THR A 100 -16.98 12.43 14.73
CA THR A 100 -16.46 11.32 13.93
C THR A 100 -15.16 10.79 14.53
N ILE A 101 -14.24 11.68 14.88
CA ILE A 101 -12.94 11.31 15.46
C ILE A 101 -13.11 10.71 16.87
N GLU A 102 -13.97 11.30 17.71
CA GLU A 102 -14.30 10.76 19.03
C GLU A 102 -14.92 9.37 18.95
N LEU A 103 -15.82 9.14 17.98
CA LEU A 103 -16.39 7.82 17.74
C LEU A 103 -15.28 6.80 17.41
N LEU A 104 -14.35 7.14 16.53
CA LEU A 104 -13.23 6.25 16.18
C LEU A 104 -12.36 5.94 17.41
N LYS A 105 -12.04 6.95 18.23
CA LYS A 105 -11.29 6.78 19.48
C LYS A 105 -12.02 5.88 20.48
N SER A 106 -13.35 5.92 20.51
CA SER A 106 -14.16 5.11 21.42
C SER A 106 -14.25 3.63 21.04
N LYS A 107 -13.93 3.26 19.78
CA LYS A 107 -14.00 1.87 19.33
C LYS A 107 -12.94 1.01 20.06
N PRO A 108 -13.24 -0.28 20.36
CA PRO A 108 -12.29 -1.17 21.01
C PRO A 108 -11.02 -1.37 20.15
N GLN A 109 -9.89 -0.88 20.67
CA GLN A 109 -8.59 -0.91 20.02
C GLN A 109 -7.59 -1.60 20.96
N PRO A 110 -7.53 -2.95 20.97
CA PRO A 110 -6.60 -3.69 21.82
C PRO A 110 -5.17 -3.26 21.54
N ASP A 111 -4.37 -3.14 22.60
CA ASP A 111 -2.96 -2.77 22.50
C ASP A 111 -2.25 -3.61 21.45
N GLN A 112 -1.49 -2.96 20.58
CA GLN A 112 -0.80 -3.63 19.49
C GLN A 112 0.07 -4.77 20.04
N LYS A 113 -0.04 -5.97 19.46
CA LYS A 113 0.69 -7.19 19.86
C LYS A 113 0.25 -7.78 21.22
N SER A 114 -0.87 -7.34 21.80
CA SER A 114 -1.55 -8.07 22.89
C SER A 114 -2.19 -9.37 22.38
N ASP A 115 -2.49 -10.31 23.29
CA ASP A 115 -3.21 -11.53 22.94
C ASP A 115 -4.59 -11.24 22.33
N GLU A 116 -5.31 -10.26 22.88
CA GLU A 116 -6.58 -9.77 22.32
C GLU A 116 -6.41 -9.26 20.89
N TRP A 117 -5.35 -8.50 20.62
CA TRP A 117 -5.03 -8.03 19.27
C TRP A 117 -4.78 -9.19 18.31
N TYR A 118 -4.02 -10.21 18.72
CA TYR A 118 -3.78 -11.39 17.89
C TYR A 118 -5.06 -12.19 17.64
N ILE A 119 -5.88 -12.41 18.67
CA ILE A 119 -7.16 -13.13 18.56
C ILE A 119 -8.09 -12.39 17.62
N LYS A 120 -8.25 -11.07 17.81
CA LYS A 120 -9.06 -10.20 16.95
C LYS A 120 -8.63 -10.32 15.49
N ARG A 121 -7.32 -10.20 15.21
CA ARG A 121 -6.77 -10.27 13.84
C ARG A 121 -6.83 -11.66 13.19
N LYS A 122 -6.90 -12.73 13.96
CA LYS A 122 -7.15 -14.09 13.43
C LYS A 122 -8.58 -14.25 12.91
N ASN A 123 -9.54 -13.51 13.47
CA ASN A 123 -10.95 -13.57 13.10
C ASN A 123 -11.39 -12.42 12.19
N MET A 124 -10.46 -11.83 11.44
CA MET A 124 -10.76 -10.82 10.42
C MET A 124 -9.70 -10.81 9.32
N MET A 125 -10.02 -10.19 8.20
CA MET A 125 -9.10 -9.77 7.16
C MET A 125 -8.78 -8.29 7.34
N THR A 126 -7.48 -7.98 7.35
CA THR A 126 -7.01 -6.61 7.59
C THR A 126 -6.81 -5.88 6.27
N ALA A 127 -7.00 -4.55 6.27
CA ALA A 127 -6.82 -3.69 5.09
C ALA A 127 -5.52 -3.99 4.32
N SER A 128 -4.40 -4.17 5.03
CA SER A 128 -3.08 -4.49 4.47
C SER A 128 -2.99 -5.80 3.68
N ASN A 129 -3.94 -6.72 3.88
CA ASN A 129 -3.97 -8.05 3.26
C ASN A 129 -5.13 -8.21 2.28
N LEU A 130 -6.14 -7.34 2.31
CA LEU A 130 -7.36 -7.50 1.51
C LEU A 130 -7.13 -7.38 0.01
N TRP A 131 -6.08 -6.69 -0.43
CA TRP A 131 -5.67 -6.69 -1.84
C TRP A 131 -5.42 -8.10 -2.40
N LYS A 132 -5.07 -9.08 -1.54
CA LYS A 132 -4.87 -10.48 -1.94
C LYS A 132 -6.13 -11.12 -2.53
N VAL A 133 -7.31 -10.66 -2.12
CA VAL A 133 -8.62 -11.12 -2.62
C VAL A 133 -8.76 -10.80 -4.11
N PHE A 134 -8.29 -9.62 -4.53
CA PHE A 134 -8.56 -9.07 -5.87
C PHE A 134 -7.48 -9.41 -6.89
N LYS A 135 -6.25 -9.73 -6.47
CA LYS A 135 -5.10 -9.87 -7.39
C LYS A 135 -5.17 -11.08 -8.31
N SER A 136 -5.37 -12.28 -7.75
CA SER A 136 -5.43 -13.54 -8.51
C SER A 136 -5.98 -14.66 -7.66
N GLU A 137 -6.49 -15.72 -8.29
CA GLU A 137 -6.97 -16.90 -7.57
C GLU A 137 -5.88 -17.51 -6.67
N SER A 138 -4.63 -17.58 -7.14
CA SER A 138 -3.52 -18.07 -6.32
C SER A 138 -3.26 -17.20 -5.09
N THR A 139 -3.37 -15.88 -5.23
CA THR A 139 -3.18 -14.95 -4.11
C THR A 139 -4.36 -15.02 -3.13
N ARG A 140 -5.58 -15.15 -3.64
CA ARG A 140 -6.80 -15.40 -2.86
C ARG A 140 -6.70 -16.72 -2.08
N ASN A 141 -6.22 -17.80 -2.71
CA ASN A 141 -5.97 -19.07 -2.04
C ASN A 141 -4.95 -18.95 -0.91
N SER A 142 -3.91 -18.12 -1.09
CA SER A 142 -2.92 -17.86 -0.06
C SER A 142 -3.50 -17.16 1.18
N ILE A 143 -4.38 -16.16 1.01
CA ILE A 143 -5.02 -15.51 2.17
C ILE A 143 -6.04 -16.43 2.83
N ILE A 144 -6.77 -17.26 2.07
CA ILE A 144 -7.68 -18.27 2.64
C ILE A 144 -6.88 -19.23 3.52
N TYR A 145 -5.80 -19.81 2.98
CA TYR A 145 -4.93 -20.72 3.73
C TYR A 145 -4.34 -20.07 4.99
N GLU A 146 -3.84 -18.83 4.88
CA GLU A 146 -3.30 -18.05 6.01
C GLU A 146 -4.35 -17.88 7.13
N LYS A 147 -5.60 -17.57 6.77
CA LYS A 147 -6.68 -17.34 7.72
C LYS A 147 -7.35 -18.60 8.24
N CYS A 148 -7.22 -19.74 7.57
CA CYS A 148 -7.61 -21.03 8.11
C CYS A 148 -6.57 -21.58 9.10
N ASN A 149 -5.28 -21.27 8.92
CA ASN A 149 -4.19 -21.72 9.80
C ASN A 149 -4.06 -20.88 11.09
N VAL A 150 -5.13 -20.87 11.90
CA VAL A 150 -5.25 -20.06 13.13
C VAL A 150 -4.24 -20.41 14.23
N ASN A 151 -3.61 -21.59 14.16
CA ASN A 151 -2.66 -22.08 15.16
C ASN A 151 -1.20 -21.74 14.81
N SER A 152 -0.92 -21.29 13.58
CA SER A 152 0.42 -20.85 13.22
C SER A 152 0.78 -19.56 13.96
N LYS A 153 1.88 -19.57 14.71
CA LYS A 153 2.50 -18.33 15.18
C LYS A 153 3.21 -17.70 13.98
N PRO A 154 2.99 -16.42 13.68
CA PRO A 154 3.78 -15.74 12.66
C PRO A 154 5.26 -15.79 13.09
N PRO A 155 6.20 -16.10 12.19
CA PRO A 155 7.61 -16.02 12.50
C PRO A 155 7.96 -14.57 12.84
N GLN A 156 8.61 -14.37 13.98
CA GLN A 156 9.05 -13.06 14.43
C GLN A 156 10.41 -12.77 13.77
N TYR A 157 10.40 -11.95 12.73
CA TYR A 157 11.59 -11.59 11.98
C TYR A 157 11.93 -10.12 12.23
N TYR A 158 13.12 -9.88 12.77
CA TYR A 158 13.70 -8.55 12.93
C TYR A 158 14.73 -8.32 11.84
N GLY A 159 14.42 -7.44 10.89
CA GLY A 159 15.31 -7.06 9.81
C GLY A 159 14.59 -6.85 8.47
N GLY A 160 15.38 -6.48 7.47
CA GLY A 160 14.90 -6.26 6.11
C GLY A 160 13.93 -5.07 5.97
N PRO A 161 13.19 -5.01 4.85
CA PRO A 161 12.34 -3.86 4.52
C PRO A 161 11.21 -3.59 5.52
N MET A 162 10.70 -4.62 6.20
CA MET A 162 9.64 -4.45 7.21
C MET A 162 10.15 -3.71 8.44
N GLU A 163 11.33 -4.10 8.94
CA GLU A 163 11.97 -3.40 10.06
C GLU A 163 12.36 -1.98 9.70
N TRP A 164 12.81 -1.76 8.45
CA TRP A 164 13.05 -0.41 7.94
C TRP A 164 11.78 0.45 7.97
N GLY A 165 10.66 -0.12 7.52
CA GLY A 165 9.32 0.47 7.62
C GLY A 165 9.01 0.92 9.05
N ASN A 166 9.03 -0.02 9.99
CA ASN A 166 8.70 0.24 11.39
C ASN A 166 9.62 1.26 12.06
N LYS A 167 10.92 1.21 11.74
CA LYS A 167 11.93 2.11 12.32
C LYS A 167 11.72 3.56 11.87
N TYR A 168 11.38 3.80 10.61
CA TYR A 168 11.30 5.16 10.08
C TYR A 168 9.89 5.75 10.09
N GLU A 169 8.86 4.97 10.42
CA GLU A 169 7.48 5.45 10.53
C GLU A 169 7.32 6.60 11.54
N PRO A 170 7.87 6.53 12.78
CA PRO A 170 7.79 7.67 13.71
C PRO A 170 8.48 8.94 13.19
N VAL A 171 9.57 8.78 12.44
CA VAL A 171 10.27 9.92 11.81
C VAL A 171 9.41 10.54 10.71
N SER A 172 8.77 9.71 9.89
CA SER A 172 7.84 10.16 8.85
C SER A 172 6.61 10.86 9.44
N VAL A 173 6.08 10.41 10.58
CA VAL A 173 5.00 11.14 11.29
C VAL A 173 5.49 12.52 11.73
N MET A 174 6.63 12.61 12.41
CA MET A 174 7.20 13.89 12.86
C MET A 174 7.44 14.84 11.67
N LEU A 175 7.96 14.32 10.57
CA LEU A 175 8.17 15.09 9.35
C LEU A 175 6.85 15.58 8.74
N TYR A 176 5.85 14.71 8.64
CA TYR A 176 4.53 15.06 8.11
C TYR A 176 3.87 16.16 8.96
N GLU A 177 3.89 16.03 10.29
CA GLU A 177 3.35 17.05 11.21
C GLU A 177 4.06 18.40 11.06
N TYR A 178 5.38 18.38 10.90
CA TYR A 178 6.19 19.58 10.68
C TYR A 178 5.89 20.25 9.33
N GLU A 179 5.95 19.49 8.24
CA GLU A 179 5.75 20.01 6.87
C GLU A 179 4.36 20.59 6.67
N TYR A 180 3.34 19.91 7.20
CA TYR A 180 1.95 20.28 6.99
C TYR A 180 1.33 21.04 8.16
N LYS A 181 2.14 21.38 9.19
CA LYS A 181 1.73 22.16 10.37
C LYS A 181 0.44 21.63 10.98
N THR A 182 0.48 20.37 11.35
CA THR A 182 -0.71 19.64 11.78
C THR A 182 -0.37 18.61 12.84
N LYS A 183 -1.40 18.07 13.51
CA LYS A 183 -1.25 16.98 14.46
C LYS A 183 -1.91 15.70 13.97
N VAL A 184 -1.20 14.59 14.10
CA VAL A 184 -1.64 13.23 13.82
C VAL A 184 -1.70 12.45 15.14
N ASP A 185 -2.77 11.67 15.31
CA ASP A 185 -2.94 10.77 16.45
C ASP A 185 -2.95 9.31 15.97
N ASP A 186 -2.55 8.40 16.86
CA ASP A 186 -2.47 6.96 16.59
C ASP A 186 -3.82 6.27 16.80
N PHE A 187 -4.11 5.28 15.97
CA PHE A 187 -5.32 4.47 16.04
C PHE A 187 -4.97 2.99 15.84
N GLY A 188 -5.45 2.15 16.75
CA GLY A 188 -5.29 0.71 16.69
C GLY A 188 -6.14 0.04 15.59
N CYS A 189 -6.42 -1.25 15.78
CA CYS A 189 -7.24 -2.00 14.82
C CYS A 189 -8.74 -1.70 15.00
N ILE A 190 -9.28 -0.87 14.10
CA ILE A 190 -10.70 -0.53 14.01
C ILE A 190 -11.42 -1.59 13.20
N THR A 191 -12.54 -2.08 13.73
CA THR A 191 -13.43 -3.03 13.03
C THR A 191 -14.47 -2.26 12.23
N HIS A 192 -14.80 -2.75 11.04
CA HIS A 192 -15.87 -2.18 10.21
C HIS A 192 -17.24 -2.44 10.85
N ASP A 193 -18.11 -1.42 10.89
CA ASP A 193 -19.38 -1.48 11.64
C ASP A 193 -20.38 -2.51 11.09
N LYS A 194 -20.46 -2.64 9.76
CA LYS A 194 -21.28 -3.65 9.08
C LYS A 194 -20.61 -5.02 8.90
N TYR A 195 -19.30 -5.07 8.65
CA TYR A 195 -18.57 -6.27 8.26
C TYR A 195 -17.52 -6.60 9.31
N GLU A 196 -17.89 -7.31 10.39
CA GLU A 196 -17.01 -7.54 11.55
C GLU A 196 -15.69 -8.26 11.20
N TYR A 197 -15.67 -8.99 10.08
CA TYR A 197 -14.49 -9.65 9.54
C TYR A 197 -13.57 -8.73 8.73
N ILE A 198 -13.85 -7.43 8.65
CA ILE A 198 -12.97 -6.42 8.05
C ILE A 198 -12.43 -5.53 9.16
N GLY A 199 -11.10 -5.40 9.20
CA GLY A 199 -10.41 -4.51 10.13
C GLY A 199 -9.38 -3.62 9.44
N ALA A 200 -9.21 -2.41 9.95
CA ALA A 200 -8.23 -1.45 9.46
C ALA A 200 -7.40 -0.86 10.60
N SER A 201 -6.14 -0.60 10.31
CA SER A 201 -5.23 0.16 11.19
C SER A 201 -4.57 1.21 10.30
N PRO A 202 -5.00 2.48 10.35
CA PRO A 202 -4.24 3.55 9.72
C PRO A 202 -2.92 3.78 10.43
N ASP A 203 -1.94 4.37 9.73
CA ASP A 203 -0.69 4.80 10.37
C ASP A 203 -0.89 6.09 11.18
N GLY A 204 -2.00 6.80 10.94
CA GLY A 204 -2.51 7.85 11.80
C GLY A 204 -3.73 8.56 11.22
N ILE A 205 -4.37 9.42 12.01
CA ILE A 205 -5.42 10.32 11.53
C ILE A 205 -5.11 11.73 12.00
N ASN A 206 -5.30 12.70 11.12
CA ASN A 206 -5.16 14.10 11.46
C ASN A 206 -6.26 14.56 12.42
N VAL A 207 -5.88 15.06 13.60
CA VAL A 207 -6.81 15.46 14.67
C VAL A 207 -6.75 16.95 15.00
N ASP A 208 -6.00 17.73 14.22
CA ASP A 208 -5.89 19.17 14.42
C ASP A 208 -7.09 19.90 13.79
N VAL A 209 -8.00 20.38 14.62
CA VAL A 209 -9.27 21.00 14.20
C VAL A 209 -9.09 22.27 13.36
N ASP A 210 -7.95 22.95 13.52
CA ASP A 210 -7.63 24.17 12.78
C ASP A 210 -6.92 23.86 11.45
N SER A 211 -6.56 22.58 11.21
CA SER A 211 -5.89 22.14 10.01
C SER A 211 -6.88 21.91 8.86
N SER A 212 -6.51 22.36 7.66
CA SER A 212 -7.25 22.02 6.43
C SER A 212 -7.22 20.51 6.10
N ARG A 213 -6.46 19.73 6.87
CA ARG A 213 -6.32 18.29 6.74
C ARG A 213 -7.06 17.52 7.84
N TYR A 214 -7.86 18.19 8.66
CA TYR A 214 -8.60 17.55 9.74
C TYR A 214 -9.38 16.32 9.26
N GLY A 215 -9.18 15.20 9.96
CA GLY A 215 -9.77 13.90 9.66
C GLY A 215 -9.27 13.21 8.39
N ARG A 216 -8.24 13.73 7.72
CA ARG A 216 -7.51 12.95 6.71
C ARG A 216 -6.72 11.84 7.40
N MET A 217 -6.84 10.63 6.88
CA MET A 217 -6.01 9.50 7.29
C MET A 217 -4.59 9.67 6.75
N LEU A 218 -3.60 9.07 7.40
CA LEU A 218 -2.22 9.04 6.96
C LEU A 218 -1.81 7.59 6.72
N GLU A 219 -1.24 7.32 5.56
CA GLU A 219 -0.63 6.03 5.20
C GLU A 219 0.82 6.27 4.78
N ILE A 220 1.77 5.73 5.54
CA ILE A 220 3.20 5.95 5.42
C ILE A 220 3.85 4.76 4.73
N LYS A 221 4.76 5.02 3.79
CA LYS A 221 5.65 4.01 3.22
C LYS A 221 7.09 4.51 3.18
N ASN A 222 7.91 3.96 4.09
CA ASN A 222 9.35 4.19 4.10
C ASN A 222 10.03 3.28 3.07
N ILE A 223 10.47 3.88 1.97
CA ILE A 223 10.98 3.19 0.79
C ILE A 223 12.47 2.89 0.90
N VAL A 224 12.85 1.64 0.63
CA VAL A 224 14.25 1.20 0.59
C VAL A 224 14.79 1.22 -0.84
N ASN A 225 14.15 0.47 -1.75
CA ASN A 225 14.74 0.16 -3.07
C ASN A 225 13.89 0.56 -4.28
N ARG A 226 12.58 0.83 -4.09
CA ARG A 226 11.73 1.20 -5.24
C ARG A 226 11.77 2.70 -5.49
N GLU A 227 11.43 3.10 -6.70
CA GLU A 227 11.25 4.52 -7.01
C GLU A 227 9.98 5.10 -6.37
N ILE A 228 10.09 6.35 -5.95
CA ILE A 228 8.96 7.18 -5.50
C ILE A 228 8.44 7.90 -6.74
N THR A 229 7.20 7.63 -7.12
CA THR A 229 6.59 8.17 -8.34
C THR A 229 5.39 9.07 -8.06
N GLY A 230 4.95 9.16 -6.80
CA GLY A 230 3.67 9.80 -6.45
C GLY A 230 2.45 8.96 -6.81
N THR A 231 2.63 7.71 -7.24
CA THR A 231 1.54 6.78 -7.54
C THR A 231 1.61 5.57 -6.59
N PRO A 232 0.65 5.41 -5.66
CA PRO A 232 0.59 4.25 -4.80
C PRO A 232 0.52 2.97 -5.62
N LYS A 233 1.21 1.91 -5.18
CA LYS A 233 0.93 0.58 -5.69
C LYS A 233 -0.52 0.20 -5.42
N GLU A 234 -1.08 -0.64 -6.28
CA GLU A 234 -2.45 -1.14 -6.14
C GLU A 234 -2.72 -1.76 -4.76
N GLU A 235 -1.75 -2.51 -4.21
CA GLU A 235 -1.85 -3.10 -2.87
C GLU A 235 -2.01 -2.05 -1.75
N TYR A 236 -1.34 -0.89 -1.87
CA TYR A 236 -1.46 0.21 -0.91
C TYR A 236 -2.71 1.04 -1.16
N TRP A 237 -3.11 1.23 -2.43
CA TRP A 237 -4.35 1.92 -2.76
C TRP A 237 -5.56 1.17 -2.21
N VAL A 238 -5.65 -0.15 -2.44
CA VAL A 238 -6.70 -0.99 -1.86
C VAL A 238 -6.69 -0.93 -0.34
N GLN A 239 -5.51 -0.95 0.29
CA GLN A 239 -5.39 -0.79 1.74
C GLN A 239 -6.02 0.53 2.22
N MET A 240 -5.68 1.65 1.58
CA MET A 240 -6.23 2.97 1.91
C MET A 240 -7.74 3.04 1.70
N GLN A 241 -8.26 2.43 0.63
CA GLN A 241 -9.71 2.38 0.39
C GLN A 241 -10.46 1.63 1.49
N ILE A 242 -9.96 0.46 1.92
CA ILE A 242 -10.56 -0.28 3.03
C ILE A 242 -10.43 0.49 4.36
N GLN A 243 -9.29 1.15 4.60
CA GLN A 243 -9.08 1.99 5.78
C GLN A 243 -10.12 3.12 5.86
N MET A 244 -10.26 3.88 4.78
CA MET A 244 -11.25 4.97 4.64
C MET A 244 -12.69 4.47 4.77
N GLU A 245 -13.01 3.31 4.18
CA GLU A 245 -14.30 2.67 4.32
C GLU A 245 -14.61 2.29 5.78
N THR A 246 -13.68 1.59 6.43
CA THR A 246 -13.83 1.07 7.80
C THR A 246 -13.94 2.20 8.82
N CYS A 247 -13.19 3.30 8.60
CA CYS A 247 -13.19 4.46 9.49
C CYS A 247 -14.26 5.49 9.11
N ASN A 248 -14.97 5.28 8.01
CA ASN A 248 -15.92 6.24 7.44
C ASN A 248 -15.33 7.64 7.22
N LEU A 249 -14.13 7.72 6.66
CA LEU A 249 -13.44 8.97 6.31
C LEU A 249 -13.24 9.05 4.80
N ASP A 250 -13.27 10.25 4.23
CA ASP A 250 -13.26 10.41 2.77
C ASP A 250 -11.86 10.52 2.14
N TYR A 251 -10.82 10.75 2.94
CA TYR A 251 -9.49 11.09 2.43
C TYR A 251 -8.35 10.44 3.20
N CYS A 252 -7.31 10.07 2.47
CA CYS A 252 -6.04 9.60 3.00
C CYS A 252 -4.87 10.28 2.28
N ASP A 253 -3.97 10.89 3.03
CA ASP A 253 -2.68 11.35 2.52
C ASP A 253 -1.72 10.14 2.47
N PHE A 254 -1.29 9.77 1.27
CA PHE A 254 -0.29 8.74 1.04
C PHE A 254 1.10 9.38 1.09
N PHE A 255 1.87 9.08 2.13
CA PHE A 255 3.16 9.70 2.39
C PHE A 255 4.32 8.72 2.22
N GLU A 256 5.14 8.98 1.21
CA GLU A 256 6.33 8.18 0.90
C GLU A 256 7.58 8.95 1.29
N THR A 257 8.50 8.25 1.96
CA THR A 257 9.80 8.82 2.33
C THR A 257 10.90 7.82 1.98
N ARG A 258 12.06 8.33 1.60
CA ARG A 258 13.28 7.56 1.43
C ARG A 258 14.32 8.12 2.37
N PHE A 259 14.60 7.38 3.43
CA PHE A 259 15.71 7.71 4.32
C PHE A 259 16.98 7.01 3.85
N LYS A 260 18.13 7.60 4.18
CA LYS A 260 19.45 6.98 4.03
C LYS A 260 20.23 7.19 5.32
N GLU A 261 21.12 6.25 5.61
CA GLU A 261 21.96 6.30 6.80
C GLU A 261 23.39 6.64 6.40
N TYR A 262 24.02 7.55 7.14
CA TYR A 262 25.44 7.84 6.98
C TYR A 262 26.27 6.62 7.43
N GLU A 263 27.34 6.33 6.70
CA GLU A 263 28.26 5.23 7.05
C GLU A 263 28.99 5.50 8.36
N THR A 264 29.27 6.77 8.64
CA THR A 264 29.98 7.20 9.85
C THR A 264 29.34 8.45 10.46
N GLU A 265 29.53 8.61 11.77
CA GLU A 265 29.15 9.81 12.51
C GLU A 265 29.85 11.07 11.98
N GLN A 266 31.11 10.93 11.54
CA GLN A 266 31.87 12.04 10.97
C GLN A 266 31.18 12.62 9.73
N LEU A 267 30.72 11.76 8.80
CA LEU A 267 30.01 12.18 7.60
C LEU A 267 28.69 12.90 7.90
N PHE A 268 28.01 12.54 8.99
CA PHE A 268 26.77 13.20 9.42
C PHE A 268 27.00 14.67 9.83
N TYR A 269 28.14 14.96 10.47
CA TYR A 269 28.49 16.32 10.90
C TYR A 269 29.19 17.14 9.82
N GLU A 270 29.89 16.51 8.88
CA GLU A 270 30.57 17.19 7.77
C GLU A 270 29.63 17.58 6.63
N ASN A 271 28.56 16.79 6.40
CA ASN A 271 27.59 17.07 5.34
C ASN A 271 26.45 17.96 5.86
N ASP A 272 26.44 19.22 5.43
CA ASP A 272 25.45 20.23 5.83
C ASP A 272 24.42 20.58 4.76
N ASP A 273 24.33 19.79 3.68
CA ASP A 273 23.44 20.05 2.56
C ASP A 273 22.05 19.39 2.71
N LYS A 274 21.85 18.53 3.71
CA LYS A 274 20.59 17.80 3.91
C LYS A 274 19.64 18.56 4.83
N LEU A 275 18.47 18.90 4.29
CA LEU A 275 17.42 19.65 4.98
C LEU A 275 16.90 18.92 6.22
N TYR A 276 16.65 17.61 6.11
CA TYR A 276 16.22 16.77 7.23
C TYR A 276 17.25 15.69 7.49
N LYS A 277 17.85 15.74 8.68
CA LYS A 277 18.77 14.73 9.20
C LYS A 277 18.59 14.62 10.72
N GLY A 278 18.91 13.45 11.27
CA GLY A 278 18.75 13.22 12.71
C GLY A 278 19.38 11.93 13.19
N VAL A 279 19.14 11.63 14.48
CA VAL A 279 19.70 10.46 15.16
C VAL A 279 18.59 9.54 15.68
N ILE A 280 18.78 8.24 15.51
CA ILE A 280 17.95 7.18 16.10
C ILE A 280 18.85 6.30 16.96
N LEU A 281 18.44 6.07 18.20
CA LEU A 281 19.11 5.18 19.12
C LEU A 281 18.37 3.85 19.17
N GLN A 282 19.10 2.74 19.04
CA GLN A 282 18.56 1.40 19.20
C GLN A 282 19.08 0.78 20.48
N PHE A 283 18.14 0.42 21.33
CA PHE A 283 18.34 -0.26 22.58
C PHE A 283 17.80 -1.70 22.50
N ILE A 284 18.33 -2.56 23.36
CA ILE A 284 17.80 -3.91 23.62
C ILE A 284 17.51 -4.03 25.11
N LYS A 285 16.41 -4.69 25.46
CA LYS A 285 15.99 -4.90 26.85
C LYS A 285 17.03 -5.75 27.58
N LYS A 286 17.35 -5.40 28.83
CA LYS A 286 18.22 -6.23 29.66
C LYS A 286 17.50 -7.54 30.02
N PRO A 287 18.18 -8.70 29.99
CA PRO A 287 17.58 -9.96 30.43
C PRO A 287 17.08 -9.83 31.88
N SER A 288 15.80 -10.11 32.13
CA SER A 288 15.28 -10.23 33.50
C SER A 288 15.61 -11.61 34.07
N LEU A 289 15.95 -11.67 35.37
CA LEU A 289 16.15 -12.94 36.08
C LEU A 289 14.84 -13.74 36.21
N LEU A 290 13.70 -13.06 36.10
CA LEU A 290 12.37 -13.66 35.98
C LEU A 290 12.11 -13.85 34.48
N GLN A 291 12.30 -15.08 33.98
CA GLN A 291 11.95 -15.42 32.60
C GLN A 291 10.42 -15.41 32.46
N ASP A 292 9.90 -14.39 31.81
CA ASP A 292 8.59 -14.51 31.17
C ASP A 292 8.82 -15.18 29.81
N ASN A 293 8.28 -16.38 29.62
CA ASN A 293 8.43 -17.14 28.37
C ASN A 293 7.79 -16.43 27.16
N ASN A 294 7.08 -15.32 27.36
CA ASN A 294 6.51 -14.48 26.33
C ASN A 294 7.31 -13.19 26.05
N ASP A 295 8.39 -12.91 26.79
CA ASP A 295 9.18 -11.69 26.61
C ASP A 295 10.24 -11.88 25.52
N ASP A 296 10.02 -11.25 24.37
CA ASP A 296 11.01 -11.23 23.29
C ASP A 296 12.09 -10.19 23.58
N GLY A 297 13.04 -10.56 24.43
CA GLY A 297 14.18 -9.74 24.80
C GLY A 297 15.08 -9.32 23.63
N TYR A 298 14.90 -9.89 22.42
CA TYR A 298 15.64 -9.49 21.22
C TYR A 298 14.95 -8.39 20.40
N LYS A 299 13.73 -8.01 20.79
CA LYS A 299 12.97 -6.96 20.11
C LYS A 299 13.73 -5.63 20.21
N PRO A 300 13.99 -4.95 19.06
CA PRO A 300 14.62 -3.64 19.08
C PRO A 300 13.68 -2.59 19.68
N PHE A 301 14.24 -1.74 20.54
CA PHE A 301 13.58 -0.55 21.09
C PHE A 301 14.27 0.69 20.53
N TYR A 302 13.54 1.49 19.74
CA TYR A 302 14.09 2.68 19.11
C TYR A 302 13.67 3.95 19.86
N VAL A 303 14.60 4.88 19.98
CA VAL A 303 14.38 6.22 20.54
C VAL A 303 14.80 7.24 19.48
N TYR A 304 13.92 8.18 19.20
CA TYR A 304 14.04 9.11 18.09
C TYR A 304 14.39 10.50 18.60
N GLN A 305 15.33 11.16 17.93
CA GLN A 305 15.54 12.58 18.11
C GLN A 305 14.39 13.35 17.43
N ASP A 306 13.94 14.43 18.07
CA ASP A 306 12.93 15.33 17.51
C ASP A 306 13.50 16.07 16.29
N ILE A 307 12.71 16.17 15.22
CA ILE A 307 13.12 16.77 13.94
C ILE A 307 13.38 18.29 14.03
N ASN A 308 12.84 18.96 15.05
CA ASN A 308 13.01 20.40 15.27
C ASN A 308 14.30 20.75 16.04
N GLN A 309 15.03 19.76 16.55
CA GLN A 309 16.21 20.02 17.34
C GLN A 309 17.39 20.46 16.48
N THR A 310 18.20 21.37 17.03
CA THR A 310 19.42 21.82 16.36
C THR A 310 20.39 20.67 16.16
N ILE A 311 20.79 20.47 14.91
CA ILE A 311 21.77 19.44 14.54
C ILE A 311 23.17 20.00 14.69
N ASN A 312 23.71 19.92 15.92
CA ASN A 312 25.12 20.13 16.19
C ASN A 312 25.64 19.04 17.14
N LYS A 313 26.96 18.81 17.09
CA LYS A 313 27.59 17.69 17.80
C LYS A 313 27.36 17.74 19.31
N GLU A 314 27.56 18.88 19.94
CA GLU A 314 27.40 19.03 21.39
C GLU A 314 25.97 18.75 21.84
N SER A 315 24.97 19.32 21.16
CA SER A 315 23.56 19.11 21.50
C SER A 315 23.12 17.66 21.30
N ILE A 316 23.60 17.01 20.25
CA ILE A 316 23.30 15.61 19.97
C ILE A 316 23.97 14.70 21.02
N GLU A 317 25.23 14.94 21.37
CA GLU A 317 25.94 14.17 22.40
C GLU A 317 25.21 14.28 23.76
N LEU A 318 24.83 15.49 24.17
CA LEU A 318 24.05 15.69 25.40
C LEU A 318 22.71 14.95 25.38
N TRP A 319 22.01 14.95 24.24
CA TRP A 319 20.76 14.20 24.09
C TRP A 319 20.98 12.69 24.17
N ILE A 320 22.02 12.17 23.51
CA ILE A 320 22.38 10.75 23.55
C ILE A 320 22.68 10.33 24.99
N ASP A 321 23.50 11.10 25.71
CA ASP A 321 23.88 10.80 27.09
C ASP A 321 22.66 10.81 28.02
N ALA A 322 21.77 11.80 27.87
CA ALA A 322 20.53 11.86 28.61
C ALA A 322 19.64 10.62 28.38
N LYS A 323 19.49 10.17 27.12
CA LYS A 323 18.71 8.97 26.79
C LYS A 323 19.38 7.68 27.27
N GLN A 324 20.71 7.59 27.23
CA GLN A 324 21.41 6.47 27.84
C GLN A 324 21.15 6.39 29.34
N ILE A 325 21.23 7.51 30.06
CA ILE A 325 20.93 7.58 31.51
C ILE A 325 19.48 7.15 31.77
N GLU A 326 18.53 7.70 31.02
CA GLU A 326 17.09 7.38 31.14
C GLU A 326 16.81 5.88 31.08
N TYR A 327 17.45 5.17 30.13
CA TYR A 327 17.23 3.74 29.92
C TYR A 327 18.26 2.82 30.58
N THR A 328 19.25 3.36 31.31
CA THR A 328 20.37 2.57 31.87
C THR A 328 19.93 1.39 32.72
N ASN A 329 18.81 1.49 33.45
CA ASN A 329 18.34 0.40 34.32
C ASN A 329 17.57 -0.70 33.57
N SER A 330 16.97 -0.39 32.43
CA SER A 330 16.04 -1.30 31.73
C SER A 330 16.59 -1.83 30.39
N HIS A 331 17.44 -1.05 29.71
CA HIS A 331 17.94 -1.38 28.38
C HIS A 331 19.45 -1.11 28.25
N VAL A 332 20.04 -1.64 27.18
CA VAL A 332 21.42 -1.36 26.76
C VAL A 332 21.39 -0.74 25.37
N LEU A 333 22.10 0.36 25.17
CA LEU A 333 22.27 0.96 23.84
C LEU A 333 23.19 0.05 23.01
N ILE A 334 22.72 -0.34 21.83
CA ILE A 334 23.46 -1.24 20.93
C ILE A 334 23.92 -0.53 19.67
N LYS A 335 23.13 0.42 19.15
CA LYS A 335 23.48 1.12 17.91
C LYS A 335 22.96 2.55 17.88
N LYS A 336 23.72 3.42 17.23
CA LYS A 336 23.34 4.78 16.85
C LYS A 336 23.19 4.81 15.33
N TYR A 337 22.10 5.38 14.85
CA TYR A 337 21.85 5.58 13.43
C TYR A 337 21.80 7.06 13.16
N TYR A 338 22.62 7.51 12.23
CA TYR A 338 22.64 8.89 11.74
C TYR A 338 22.00 8.86 10.36
N TYR A 339 20.84 9.50 10.21
CA TYR A 339 20.05 9.42 8.97
C TYR A 339 19.86 10.80 8.32
N TYR A 340 19.49 10.79 7.05
CA TYR A 340 18.94 11.93 6.34
C TYR A 340 17.76 11.50 5.45
N LEU A 341 16.87 12.45 5.16
CA LEU A 341 15.84 12.28 4.15
C LEU A 341 16.45 12.55 2.77
N ASP A 342 16.38 11.56 1.89
CA ASP A 342 16.84 11.64 0.51
C ASP A 342 15.73 12.15 -0.42
N GLU A 343 14.51 11.66 -0.22
CA GLU A 343 13.36 11.97 -1.05
C GLU A 343 12.07 11.82 -0.25
N MET A 344 11.06 12.65 -0.54
CA MET A 344 9.70 12.48 -0.04
C MET A 344 8.67 12.82 -1.11
N SER A 345 7.51 12.18 -1.03
CA SER A 345 6.34 12.46 -1.86
C SER A 345 5.09 12.31 -1.02
N CYS A 346 4.11 13.15 -1.26
CA CYS A 346 2.83 13.06 -0.61
C CYS A 346 1.72 13.37 -1.61
N VAL A 347 0.74 12.47 -1.72
CA VAL A 347 -0.41 12.60 -2.62
C VAL A 347 -1.68 12.27 -1.87
N LEU A 348 -2.79 12.86 -2.31
CA LEU A 348 -4.09 12.63 -1.71
C LEU A 348 -4.81 11.48 -2.42
N VAL A 349 -5.49 10.62 -1.66
CA VAL A 349 -6.37 9.58 -2.18
C VAL A 349 -7.77 9.79 -1.61
N LYS A 350 -8.77 9.88 -2.49
CA LYS A 350 -10.19 9.97 -2.11
C LYS A 350 -10.80 8.57 -2.01
N ARG A 351 -11.68 8.37 -1.04
CA ARG A 351 -12.48 7.16 -0.88
C ARG A 351 -13.38 6.96 -2.10
N ASN A 352 -13.37 5.75 -2.64
CA ASN A 352 -14.20 5.30 -3.73
C ASN A 352 -15.27 4.35 -3.17
N LYS A 353 -16.48 4.89 -2.92
CA LYS A 353 -17.59 4.12 -2.32
C LYS A 353 -18.13 3.05 -3.27
N LYS A 354 -18.28 3.40 -4.56
CA LYS A 354 -18.68 2.46 -5.62
C LYS A 354 -17.73 1.27 -5.74
N TRP A 355 -16.43 1.51 -5.55
CA TRP A 355 -15.46 0.42 -5.48
C TRP A 355 -15.77 -0.55 -4.36
N PHE A 356 -15.96 -0.03 -3.15
CA PHE A 356 -16.19 -0.89 -2.00
C PHE A 356 -17.51 -1.67 -2.11
N GLU A 357 -18.56 -1.08 -2.67
CA GLU A 357 -19.84 -1.76 -2.94
C GLU A 357 -19.67 -3.04 -3.77
N ILE A 358 -18.75 -3.02 -4.73
CA ILE A 358 -18.44 -4.16 -5.61
C ILE A 358 -17.40 -5.09 -4.98
N ALA A 359 -16.46 -4.54 -4.21
CA ALA A 359 -15.45 -5.31 -3.51
C ALA A 359 -16.04 -6.13 -2.37
N ALA A 360 -17.03 -5.59 -1.64
CA ALA A 360 -17.58 -6.19 -0.43
C ALA A 360 -18.14 -7.61 -0.65
N PRO A 361 -18.95 -7.90 -1.70
CA PRO A 361 -19.38 -9.27 -2.00
C PRO A 361 -18.22 -10.25 -2.25
N LEU A 362 -17.13 -9.83 -2.89
CA LEU A 362 -15.96 -10.68 -3.14
C LEU A 362 -15.18 -10.98 -1.85
N ILE A 363 -15.09 -9.98 -0.96
CA ILE A 363 -14.51 -10.14 0.37
C ILE A 363 -15.38 -11.10 1.19
N GLU A 364 -16.69 -10.94 1.16
CA GLU A 364 -17.66 -11.79 1.86
C GLU A 364 -17.58 -13.26 1.39
N ASP A 365 -17.57 -13.50 0.07
CA ASP A 365 -17.40 -14.84 -0.51
C ASP A 365 -16.08 -15.50 -0.05
N THR A 366 -14.99 -14.73 -0.06
CA THR A 366 -13.68 -15.19 0.42
C THR A 366 -13.73 -15.52 1.91
N TRP A 367 -14.39 -14.69 2.72
CA TRP A 367 -14.54 -14.93 4.15
C TRP A 367 -15.40 -16.17 4.45
N ASN A 368 -16.52 -16.34 3.75
CA ASN A 368 -17.38 -17.51 3.87
C ASN A 368 -16.63 -18.79 3.50
N THR A 369 -15.78 -18.74 2.48
CA THR A 369 -14.86 -19.84 2.14
C THR A 369 -13.90 -20.15 3.29
N ILE A 370 -13.32 -19.13 3.93
CA ILE A 370 -12.45 -19.31 5.12
C ILE A 370 -13.21 -19.99 6.25
N LEU A 371 -14.43 -19.52 6.56
CA LEU A 371 -15.25 -20.09 7.64
C LEU A 371 -15.59 -21.55 7.37
N MET A 372 -16.02 -21.87 6.15
CA MET A 372 -16.33 -23.24 5.74
C MET A 372 -15.08 -24.14 5.84
N GLU A 373 -13.94 -23.72 5.28
CA GLU A 373 -12.74 -24.56 5.22
C GLU A 373 -11.99 -24.69 6.54
N ARG A 374 -12.21 -23.78 7.49
CA ARG A 374 -11.78 -23.99 8.89
C ARG A 374 -12.39 -25.26 9.49
N GLU A 375 -13.59 -25.64 9.06
CA GLU A 375 -14.30 -26.83 9.55
C GLU A 375 -14.07 -28.05 8.65
N THR A 376 -14.06 -27.86 7.33
CA THR A 376 -13.99 -28.98 6.36
C THR A 376 -12.57 -29.39 5.97
N GLY A 377 -11.56 -28.58 6.30
CA GLY A 377 -10.16 -28.75 5.87
C GLY A 377 -9.74 -27.77 4.77
N TYR A 378 -8.47 -27.37 4.78
CA TYR A 378 -7.89 -26.31 3.95
C TYR A 378 -6.51 -26.65 3.35
N GLU A 379 -6.05 -27.89 3.54
CA GLU A 379 -4.74 -28.38 3.12
C GLU A 379 -4.56 -28.36 1.59
N HIS A 380 -5.65 -28.48 0.83
CA HIS A 380 -5.63 -28.37 -0.64
C HIS A 380 -5.20 -26.99 -1.14
N ARG A 381 -5.32 -25.95 -0.30
CA ARG A 381 -4.86 -24.58 -0.62
C ARG A 381 -3.41 -24.32 -0.23
N ALA A 382 -2.73 -25.27 0.42
CA ALA A 382 -1.33 -25.11 0.80
C ALA A 382 -0.45 -24.89 -0.44
N THR A 383 0.54 -24.01 -0.31
CA THR A 383 1.51 -23.76 -1.39
C THR A 383 2.21 -25.06 -1.76
N LYS A 384 2.01 -25.53 -3.01
CA LYS A 384 2.73 -26.70 -3.50
C LYS A 384 4.22 -26.35 -3.59
N PRO A 385 5.12 -27.14 -3.00
CA PRO A 385 6.55 -26.88 -3.10
C PRO A 385 6.94 -26.89 -4.58
N ARG A 386 7.64 -25.85 -5.04
CA ARG A 386 8.23 -25.85 -6.39
C ARG A 386 9.15 -27.06 -6.48
N LYS A 387 8.89 -27.95 -7.45
CA LYS A 387 9.84 -29.03 -7.75
C LYS A 387 11.17 -28.36 -8.10
N LYS A 388 12.22 -28.64 -7.33
CA LYS A 388 13.57 -28.19 -7.67
C LYS A 388 13.97 -28.93 -8.94
N VAL A 389 13.97 -28.20 -10.05
CA VAL A 389 14.62 -28.63 -11.27
C VAL A 389 16.12 -28.54 -11.01
N VAL A 390 16.81 -29.68 -11.00
CA VAL A 390 18.26 -29.72 -10.82
C VAL A 390 18.88 -29.55 -12.20
N ILE A 391 19.64 -28.49 -12.38
CA ILE A 391 20.39 -28.23 -13.61
C ILE A 391 21.84 -28.57 -13.33
N GLU A 392 22.35 -29.60 -14.00
CA GLU A 392 23.73 -30.02 -13.91
C GLU A 392 24.50 -29.49 -15.13
N SER A 393 25.56 -28.72 -14.90
CA SER A 393 26.43 -28.22 -15.96
C SER A 393 27.48 -29.27 -16.30
N CYS A 394 27.37 -29.88 -17.48
CA CYS A 394 28.30 -30.91 -17.90
C CYS A 394 29.49 -30.35 -18.71
N ASP A 395 29.35 -29.19 -19.36
CA ASP A 395 30.41 -28.40 -20.02
C ASP A 395 29.86 -27.03 -20.48
N ASN A 396 30.74 -26.09 -20.88
CA ASN A 396 30.43 -24.67 -21.18
C ASN A 396 29.25 -24.41 -22.12
N ASN A 397 28.76 -25.39 -22.90
CA ASN A 397 27.61 -25.24 -23.80
C ASN A 397 26.45 -26.22 -23.57
N ASN A 398 26.55 -27.19 -22.64
CA ASN A 398 25.51 -28.20 -22.42
C ASN A 398 25.04 -28.23 -20.96
N ARG A 399 23.71 -28.10 -20.75
CA ARG A 399 23.05 -28.20 -19.44
C ARG A 399 22.05 -29.35 -19.46
N ILE A 400 22.11 -30.24 -18.47
CA ILE A 400 21.14 -31.33 -18.31
C ILE A 400 20.11 -30.94 -17.26
N ILE A 401 18.83 -31.09 -17.61
CA ILE A 401 17.69 -30.78 -16.74
C ILE A 401 17.18 -32.10 -16.17
N HIS A 402 17.35 -32.30 -14.86
CA HIS A 402 16.79 -33.44 -14.15
C HIS A 402 15.40 -33.12 -13.59
N ASN A 403 14.51 -34.12 -13.56
CA ASN A 403 13.16 -34.08 -12.96
C ASN A 403 12.13 -33.14 -13.61
N LEU A 404 12.29 -32.80 -14.90
CA LEU A 404 11.23 -32.14 -15.66
C LEU A 404 10.16 -33.18 -16.04
N ALA A 405 8.91 -32.97 -15.64
CA ALA A 405 7.81 -33.83 -16.06
C ALA A 405 7.47 -33.48 -17.51
N VAL A 406 7.51 -34.46 -18.42
CA VAL A 406 7.07 -34.27 -19.81
C VAL A 406 5.55 -34.21 -19.81
N ASN A 407 5.02 -33.00 -19.69
CA ASN A 407 3.59 -32.72 -19.84
C ASN A 407 3.41 -31.83 -21.09
N ASN A 408 2.26 -31.93 -21.76
CA ASN A 408 1.96 -31.18 -23.00
C ASN A 408 1.71 -29.67 -22.77
N VAL A 409 2.31 -29.06 -21.75
CA VAL A 409 2.14 -27.65 -21.38
C VAL A 409 3.49 -26.95 -21.49
N ILE A 410 3.50 -25.72 -22.01
CA ILE A 410 4.71 -24.90 -22.11
C ILE A 410 5.15 -24.49 -20.70
N GLU A 411 6.34 -24.95 -20.27
CA GLU A 411 6.96 -24.55 -19.01
C GLU A 411 8.18 -23.65 -19.26
N THR A 412 8.25 -22.50 -18.58
CA THR A 412 9.38 -21.57 -18.67
C THR A 412 10.39 -21.87 -17.56
N ILE A 413 11.64 -22.15 -17.91
CA ILE A 413 12.72 -22.43 -16.97
C ILE A 413 13.65 -21.21 -16.92
N LYS A 414 13.81 -20.60 -15.75
CA LYS A 414 14.79 -19.54 -15.53
C LYS A 414 16.16 -20.18 -15.29
N LEU A 415 17.06 -20.03 -16.25
CA LEU A 415 18.46 -20.40 -16.10
C LEU A 415 19.15 -19.32 -15.26
N CYS A 416 19.66 -19.68 -14.08
CA CYS A 416 20.64 -18.86 -13.39
C CYS A 416 22.00 -18.93 -14.09
#